data_AF-A0A227J2M4-F1
#
_entry.id   AF-A0A227J2M4-F1
#
_cell.length_a   1.000
_cell.length_b   1.000
_cell.length_c   1.000
_cell.angle_alpha   90.00
_cell.angle_beta   90.00
_cell.angle_gamma   90.00
#
_symmetry.space_group_name_H-M   'P 1'
#
loop_
_entity.id
_entity.type
_entity.pdbx_description
1 polymer ?
#
loop_
_entity_poly.entity_id
_entity_poly.type
_entity_poly.pdbx_seq_one_letter_code
_entity_poly.pdbx_strand_id
1 'polypeptide(L)'
;MNGFGRIGRNVLRAVYESGKHQQIKVVAVNELAQPEAMAHLLQYDTSHGRFGKKISHDQEHLNVHHESGEYDAIRILHLSEIELLPWRDLEVDIVLDCTGVYGS
;
A
#
# COMPACT_ATOMS: atom_id res chain seq x y z
N MET A 1 2.05 6.25 -0.81
CA MET A 1 0.59 6.51 -0.64
C MET A 1 0.36 6.99 0.77
N ASN A 2 -0.43 8.04 0.98
CA ASN A 2 -0.80 8.51 2.30
C ASN A 2 -2.24 8.09 2.61
N GLY A 3 -2.44 7.25 3.62
CA GLY A 3 -3.71 6.58 3.91
C GLY A 3 -3.89 5.27 3.15
N PHE A 4 -4.18 4.19 3.87
CA PHE A 4 -4.41 2.84 3.35
C PHE A 4 -5.84 2.34 3.66
N GLY A 5 -6.78 3.27 3.59
CA GLY A 5 -8.22 3.03 3.63
C GLY A 5 -8.76 2.38 2.34
N ARG A 6 -10.07 2.53 2.09
CA ARG A 6 -10.75 1.88 0.96
C ARG A 6 -10.13 2.25 -0.40
N ILE A 7 -9.86 3.54 -0.64
CA ILE A 7 -9.26 4.00 -1.90
C ILE A 7 -7.82 3.51 -2.01
N GLY A 8 -7.02 3.66 -0.95
CA GLY A 8 -5.61 3.25 -0.97
C GLY A 8 -5.43 1.75 -1.27
N ARG A 9 -6.21 0.89 -0.60
CA ARG A 9 -6.19 -0.56 -0.88
C ARG A 9 -6.63 -0.87 -2.30
N ASN A 10 -7.71 -0.23 -2.78
CA ASN A 10 -8.22 -0.50 -4.13
C ASN A 10 -7.25 -0.03 -5.24
N VAL A 11 -6.52 1.06 -5.03
CA VAL A 11 -5.46 1.48 -5.96
C VAL A 11 -4.35 0.44 -6.01
N LEU A 12 -3.87 -0.02 -4.85
CA LEU A 12 -2.86 -1.09 -4.80
C LEU A 12 -3.38 -2.34 -5.54
N ARG A 13 -4.62 -2.76 -5.25
CA ARG A 13 -5.23 -3.90 -5.94
C ARG A 13 -5.26 -3.71 -7.44
N ALA A 14 -5.72 -2.55 -7.92
CA ALA A 14 -5.78 -2.24 -9.35
C ALA A 14 -4.41 -2.31 -10.02
N VAL A 15 -3.34 -1.82 -9.38
CA VAL A 15 -1.97 -1.89 -9.92
C VAL A 15 -1.53 -3.34 -10.13
N TYR A 16 -1.76 -4.23 -9.15
CA TYR A 16 -1.34 -5.63 -9.24
C TYR A 16 -2.26 -6.48 -10.10
N GLU A 17 -3.58 -6.38 -9.94
CA GLU A 17 -4.58 -7.17 -10.67
C GLU A 17 -4.64 -6.80 -12.17
N SER A 18 -4.27 -5.56 -12.53
CA SER A 18 -4.15 -5.15 -13.95
C SER A 18 -2.77 -5.40 -14.57
N GLY A 19 -1.84 -6.01 -13.82
CA GLY A 19 -0.49 -6.29 -14.32
C GLY A 19 0.41 -5.05 -14.50
N LYS A 20 0.03 -3.90 -13.93
CA LYS A 20 0.77 -2.63 -14.05
C LYS A 20 1.88 -2.42 -13.02
N HIS A 21 2.07 -3.36 -12.09
CA HIS A 21 3.09 -3.30 -11.04
C HIS A 21 4.54 -3.12 -11.58
N GLN A 22 4.82 -3.51 -12.83
CA GLN A 22 6.11 -3.23 -13.48
C GLN A 22 6.27 -1.78 -13.97
N GLN A 23 5.17 -1.07 -14.19
CA GLN A 23 5.14 0.32 -14.65
C GLN A 23 4.95 1.30 -13.48
N ILE A 24 4.21 0.88 -12.45
CA ILE A 24 3.90 1.66 -11.26
C ILE A 24 4.33 0.84 -10.05
N LYS A 25 5.46 1.22 -9.46
CA LYS A 25 5.97 0.60 -8.24
C LYS A 25 5.43 1.34 -7.02
N VAL A 26 4.63 0.65 -6.20
CA VAL A 26 4.22 1.20 -4.90
C VAL A 26 5.34 0.93 -3.91
N VAL A 27 6.11 1.98 -3.59
CA VAL A 27 7.29 1.85 -2.72
C VAL A 27 6.98 2.00 -1.24
N ALA A 28 5.96 2.78 -0.89
CA ALA A 28 5.59 3.05 0.50
C ALA A 28 4.10 3.36 0.69
N VAL A 29 3.59 2.99 1.86
CA VAL A 29 2.26 3.33 2.37
C VAL A 29 2.41 3.92 3.77
N ASN A 30 1.76 5.05 4.03
CA ASN A 30 1.61 5.61 5.37
C ASN A 30 0.19 5.31 5.87
N GLU A 31 0.08 4.68 7.04
CA GLU A 31 -1.17 4.28 7.67
C GLU A 31 -0.95 4.16 9.17
N LEU A 32 -1.93 4.53 10.00
CA LEU A 32 -1.78 4.44 11.47
C LEU A 32 -2.17 3.06 12.01
N ALA A 33 -2.96 2.30 11.25
CA ALA A 33 -3.30 0.92 11.58
C ALA A 33 -2.07 0.01 11.56
N GLN A 34 -2.12 -1.06 12.35
CA GLN A 34 -1.04 -2.05 12.43
C GLN A 34 -0.90 -2.85 11.11
N PRO A 35 0.33 -3.27 10.74
CA PRO A 35 0.58 -4.03 9.50
C PRO A 35 -0.31 -5.27 9.32
N GLU A 36 -0.62 -5.98 10.40
CA GLU A 36 -1.50 -7.15 10.37
C GLU A 36 -2.92 -6.81 9.92
N ALA A 37 -3.49 -5.72 10.45
CA ALA A 37 -4.81 -5.24 10.04
C ALA A 37 -4.79 -4.78 8.57
N MET A 38 -3.73 -4.09 8.15
CA MET A 38 -3.55 -3.66 6.76
C MET A 38 -3.49 -4.86 5.80
N ALA A 39 -2.70 -5.88 6.12
CA ALA A 39 -2.57 -7.11 5.35
C ALA A 39 -3.90 -7.85 5.25
N HIS A 40 -4.60 -8.02 6.38
CA HIS A 40 -5.90 -8.68 6.41
C HIS A 40 -6.94 -7.95 5.57
N LEU A 41 -7.06 -6.62 5.72
CA LEU A 41 -8.02 -5.79 4.99
C LEU A 41 -7.69 -5.65 3.50
N LEU A 42 -6.43 -5.79 3.10
CA LEU A 42 -6.05 -5.90 1.70
C LEU A 42 -6.42 -7.27 1.15
N GLN A 43 -6.12 -8.34 1.88
CA GLN A 43 -6.36 -9.71 1.45
C GLN A 43 -7.87 -10.01 1.30
N TYR A 44 -8.70 -9.44 2.17
CA TYR A 44 -10.15 -9.69 2.24
C TYR A 44 -10.94 -8.38 2.14
N ASP A 45 -11.55 -8.14 0.98
CA ASP A 45 -12.47 -7.02 0.77
C ASP A 45 -13.90 -7.54 0.57
N THR A 46 -14.86 -6.88 1.21
CA THR A 46 -16.28 -7.31 1.15
C THR A 46 -16.94 -6.99 -0.18
N SER A 47 -16.46 -5.99 -0.92
CA SER A 47 -17.03 -5.56 -2.21
C SER A 47 -16.31 -6.20 -3.39
N HIS A 48 -14.98 -6.33 -3.32
CA HIS A 48 -14.14 -6.85 -4.42
C HIS A 48 -13.62 -8.26 -4.17
N GLY A 49 -14.08 -8.92 -3.09
CA GLY A 49 -13.64 -10.26 -2.73
C GLY A 49 -12.16 -10.33 -2.36
N ARG A 50 -11.59 -11.52 -2.46
CA ARG A 50 -10.20 -11.78 -2.08
C ARG A 50 -9.22 -11.15 -3.08
N PHE A 51 -8.16 -10.54 -2.57
CA PHE A 51 -7.07 -10.05 -3.42
C PHE A 51 -6.35 -11.20 -4.12
N GLY A 52 -6.11 -11.06 -5.43
CA GLY A 52 -5.54 -12.12 -6.27
C GLY A 52 -4.08 -12.48 -5.99
N LYS A 53 -3.41 -11.77 -5.08
CA LYS A 53 -2.04 -12.06 -4.64
C LYS A 53 -2.03 -12.44 -3.16
N LYS A 54 -1.08 -13.29 -2.79
CA LYS A 54 -0.82 -13.60 -1.37
C LYS A 54 -0.13 -12.40 -0.74
N ILE A 55 -0.62 -12.00 0.43
CA ILE A 55 -0.02 -10.94 1.24
C ILE A 55 0.62 -11.55 2.49
N SER A 56 1.81 -11.07 2.82
CA SER A 56 2.40 -11.21 4.15
C SER A 56 2.89 -9.84 4.61
N HIS A 57 3.29 -9.73 5.87
CA HIS A 57 3.87 -8.50 6.39
C HIS A 57 4.93 -8.82 7.45
N ASP A 58 5.78 -7.84 7.71
CA ASP A 58 6.52 -7.73 8.96
C ASP A 58 6.12 -6.40 9.64
N GLN A 59 6.96 -5.85 10.50
CA GLN A 59 6.69 -4.59 11.19
C GLN A 59 6.93 -3.35 10.31
N GLU A 60 7.73 -3.50 9.26
CA GLU A 60 8.18 -2.41 8.41
C GLU A 60 7.67 -2.52 6.97
N HIS A 61 7.21 -3.68 6.53
CA HIS A 61 6.83 -3.92 5.15
C HIS A 61 5.54 -4.73 5.00
N LEU A 62 4.80 -4.40 3.94
CA LEU A 62 3.77 -5.22 3.35
C LEU A 62 4.37 -5.90 2.11
N ASN A 63 4.31 -7.23 2.06
CA ASN A 63 4.93 -8.03 1.01
C ASN A 63 3.86 -8.65 0.11
N VAL A 64 3.88 -8.29 -1.17
CA VAL A 64 2.98 -8.83 -2.20
C VAL A 64 3.69 -9.92 -2.98
N HIS A 65 3.24 -11.17 -2.85
CA HIS A 65 3.92 -12.32 -3.43
C HIS A 65 3.52 -12.54 -4.90
N HIS A 66 4.51 -12.88 -5.71
CA HIS A 66 4.36 -13.30 -7.10
C HIS A 66 4.41 -14.82 -7.24
N GLU A 67 3.92 -15.33 -8.36
CA GLU A 67 3.93 -16.78 -8.65
C GLU A 67 5.34 -17.34 -8.83
N SER A 68 6.31 -16.49 -9.19
CA SER A 68 7.74 -16.84 -9.29
C SER A 68 8.39 -17.13 -7.94
N GLY A 69 7.73 -16.81 -6.81
CA GLY A 69 8.30 -16.86 -5.47
C GLY A 69 9.00 -15.57 -5.03
N GLU A 70 9.12 -14.59 -5.92
CA GLU A 70 9.55 -13.23 -5.58
C GLU A 70 8.41 -12.45 -4.89
N TYR A 71 8.75 -11.36 -4.23
CA TYR A 71 7.77 -10.46 -3.63
C TYR A 71 8.19 -9.00 -3.77
N ASP A 72 7.19 -8.14 -3.90
CA ASP A 72 7.39 -6.69 -3.78
C ASP A 72 7.22 -6.30 -2.31
N ALA A 73 8.27 -5.71 -1.74
CA ALA A 73 8.24 -5.14 -0.39
C ALA A 73 7.82 -3.67 -0.46
N ILE A 74 6.73 -3.35 0.22
CA ILE A 74 6.17 -2.00 0.31
C ILE A 74 6.41 -1.49 1.72
N ARG A 75 7.19 -0.41 1.87
CA ARG A 75 7.50 0.17 3.18
C ARG A 75 6.21 0.67 3.85
N ILE A 76 6.05 0.35 5.12
CA ILE A 76 4.98 0.86 5.98
C ILE A 76 5.56 1.99 6.83
N LEU A 77 4.84 3.11 6.86
CA LEU A 77 5.09 4.25 7.72
C LEU A 77 3.87 4.47 8.62
N HIS A 78 4.10 4.99 9.82
CA HIS A 78 3.08 5.24 10.84
C HIS A 78 3.16 6.69 11.35
N LEU A 79 3.18 7.66 10.43
CA LEU A 79 3.35 9.08 10.76
C LEU A 79 2.02 9.82 10.58
N SER A 80 1.58 10.53 11.63
CA SER A 80 0.36 11.35 11.59
C SER A 80 0.56 12.65 10.81
N GLU A 81 1.75 13.25 10.94
CA GLU A 81 2.08 14.51 10.30
C GLU A 81 2.67 14.28 8.91
N ILE A 82 2.04 14.87 7.89
CA ILE A 82 2.44 14.68 6.48
C ILE A 82 3.84 15.23 6.19
N GLU A 83 4.25 16.26 6.92
CA GLU A 83 5.53 16.95 6.79
C GLU A 83 6.72 16.09 7.24
N LEU A 84 6.47 15.09 8.09
CA LEU A 84 7.49 14.16 8.58
C LEU A 84 7.70 12.98 7.62
N LEU A 85 6.87 12.84 6.59
CA LEU A 85 6.96 11.71 5.67
C LEU A 85 8.20 11.84 4.78
N PRO A 86 9.09 10.82 4.75
CA PRO A 86 10.38 10.88 4.07
C PRO A 86 10.25 10.62 2.56
N TRP A 87 9.32 11.30 1.88
CA TRP A 87 9.04 11.04 0.46
C TRP A 87 10.24 11.24 -0.45
N ARG A 88 11.08 12.23 -0.13
CA ARG A 88 12.30 12.52 -0.88
C ARG A 88 13.33 11.40 -0.72
N ASP A 89 13.52 10.91 0.50
CA ASP A 89 14.49 9.85 0.79
C ASP A 89 14.05 8.50 0.21
N LEU A 90 12.73 8.32 0.04
CA LEU A 90 12.11 7.18 -0.63
C LEU A 90 12.03 7.32 -2.15
N GLU A 91 12.58 8.41 -2.73
CA GLU A 91 12.60 8.69 -4.17
C GLU A 91 11.20 8.60 -4.81
N VAL A 92 10.17 9.10 -4.12
CA VAL A 92 8.78 9.04 -4.60
C VAL A 92 8.51 10.08 -5.68
N ASP A 93 8.09 9.62 -6.86
CA ASP A 93 7.67 10.51 -7.96
C ASP A 93 6.29 11.13 -7.73
N ILE A 94 5.34 10.33 -7.21
CA ILE A 94 3.94 10.71 -7.05
C ILE A 94 3.43 10.24 -5.69
N VAL A 95 2.85 11.15 -4.93
CA VAL A 95 2.09 10.84 -3.71
C VAL A 95 0.60 10.82 -4.03
N LEU A 96 -0.03 9.67 -3.79
CA LEU A 96 -1.49 9.57 -3.72
C LEU A 96 -1.92 9.79 -2.28
N ASP A 97 -2.58 10.92 -2.01
CA ASP A 97 -3.27 11.13 -0.73
C ASP A 97 -4.67 10.53 -0.80
N CYS A 98 -4.93 9.59 0.10
CA CYS A 98 -6.16 8.82 0.23
C CYS A 98 -6.72 8.93 1.65
N THR A 99 -6.25 9.91 2.44
CA THR A 99 -6.69 10.12 3.82
C THR A 99 -8.04 10.82 3.90
N GLY A 100 -8.37 11.62 2.89
CA GLY A 100 -9.54 12.51 2.90
C GLY A 100 -9.39 13.74 3.79
N VAL A 101 -8.20 13.95 4.38
CA VAL A 101 -7.90 15.13 5.22
C VAL A 101 -7.48 16.31 4.35
N TYR A 102 -6.73 16.03 3.28
CA TYR A 102 -6.18 17.03 2.36
C TYR A 102 -6.99 17.02 1.06
N GLY A 103 -7.57 18.16 0.69
CA GLY A 103 -8.46 18.23 -0.49
C GLY A 103 -9.02 19.61 -0.83
N SER A 104 -8.44 20.67 -0.28
CA SER A 104 -8.77 22.08 -0.54
C SER A 104 -7.58 22.82 -1.12
#